data_AF-A0A1Y4DJT9-F1
#
_entry.id   AF-A0A1Y4DJT9-F1
#
_cell.length_a   1.000
_cell.length_b   1.000
_cell.length_c   1.000
_cell.angle_alpha   90.00
_cell.angle_beta   90.00
_cell.angle_gamma   90.00
#
_symmetry.space_group_name_H-M   'P 1'
#
loop_
_entity.id
_entity.type
_entity.pdbx_description
1 polymer ?
#
loop_
_entity_poly.entity_id
_entity_poly.type
_entity_poly.pdbx_seq_one_letter_code
_entity_poly.pdbx_strand_id
1 'polypeptide(L)'
;MQQSGGGLLELLLASDDFYDLLSTIQYLDVIQAHSTDALDELVALEGELEMTRASLSSQMEEARARQDEAEAALAEANAARAELQARIAAQAAAEAAERQAAVEAAKKDAGNSFTTESGNQAPVEVPSSPNAGAIDWNVDRETFISTWTARIDAYLAGSPLSGQGHTFAEAAWEYGVDPRFSPAISTVESSTGRYCFLPHNAWGWGNVSWGSWEEAIWAHVAGLASGYGGQLTYAGALKYCPPNADHWYTSVLANMQRI
;
A
#
# COMPACT_ATOMS: atom_id res chain seq x y z
N MET A 1 -0.39 -37.43 68.49
CA MET A 1 -1.17 -38.23 69.44
C MET A 1 -1.64 -39.47 68.70
N GLN A 2 -1.25 -40.65 69.16
CA GLN A 2 -1.53 -41.93 68.50
C GLN A 2 -2.56 -42.66 69.38
N GLN A 3 -3.83 -42.60 69.00
CA GLN A 3 -4.90 -43.41 69.58
C GLN A 3 -5.77 -43.93 68.43
N SER A 4 -5.45 -45.11 67.91
CA SER A 4 -6.35 -45.83 67.00
C SER A 4 -6.28 -47.37 67.12
N GLY A 5 -5.57 -47.92 68.11
CA GLY A 5 -5.42 -49.37 68.28
C GLY A 5 -6.46 -50.04 69.18
N GLY A 6 -7.27 -49.30 69.92
CA GLY A 6 -8.14 -49.84 70.98
C GLY A 6 -9.55 -50.29 70.55
N GLY A 7 -10.19 -49.60 69.61
CA GLY A 7 -11.61 -49.82 69.29
C GLY A 7 -11.90 -51.04 68.39
N LEU A 8 -10.94 -51.47 67.58
CA LEU A 8 -11.10 -52.62 66.67
C LEU A 8 -11.12 -53.96 67.42
N LEU A 9 -10.34 -54.06 68.50
CA LEU A 9 -10.29 -55.25 69.36
C LEU A 9 -11.60 -55.42 70.14
N GLU A 10 -12.24 -54.32 70.53
CA GLU A 10 -13.50 -54.33 71.28
C GLU A 10 -14.70 -54.66 70.37
N LEU A 11 -14.70 -54.21 69.12
CA LEU A 11 -15.69 -54.58 68.10
C LEU A 11 -15.58 -56.05 67.68
N LEU A 12 -14.36 -56.59 67.59
CA LEU A 12 -14.07 -58.01 67.35
C LEU A 12 -14.50 -58.92 68.51
N LEU A 13 -14.50 -58.41 69.74
CA LEU A 13 -14.88 -59.16 70.95
C LEU A 13 -16.37 -59.05 71.29
N ALA A 14 -17.10 -58.14 70.63
CA ALA A 14 -18.55 -57.94 70.82
C ALA A 14 -19.42 -58.77 69.86
N SER A 15 -18.84 -59.62 69.01
CA SER A 15 -19.57 -60.47 68.06
C SER A 15 -20.23 -61.66 68.76
N ASP A 16 -21.55 -61.85 68.57
CA ASP A 16 -22.36 -62.84 69.30
C ASP A 16 -22.12 -64.30 68.84
N ASP A 17 -21.65 -64.53 67.61
CA ASP A 17 -21.25 -65.86 67.10
C ASP A 17 -20.07 -65.84 66.12
N PHE A 18 -19.56 -67.03 65.76
CA PHE A 18 -18.42 -67.19 64.85
C PHE A 18 -18.69 -66.69 63.42
N TYR A 19 -19.95 -66.66 62.99
CA TYR A 19 -20.37 -66.20 61.66
C TYR A 19 -20.42 -64.66 61.60
N ASP A 20 -20.87 -64.01 62.67
CA ASP A 20 -20.79 -62.54 62.84
C ASP A 20 -19.35 -62.06 62.95
N LEU A 21 -18.49 -62.81 63.65
CA LEU A 21 -17.04 -62.56 63.67
C LEU A 21 -16.45 -62.62 62.25
N LEU A 22 -16.78 -63.67 61.48
CA LEU A 22 -16.27 -63.86 60.12
C LEU A 22 -16.77 -62.77 59.16
N SER A 23 -18.04 -62.38 59.28
CA SER A 23 -18.68 -61.32 58.49
C SER A 23 -18.11 -59.94 58.84
N THR A 24 -17.82 -59.68 60.11
CA THR A 24 -17.17 -58.44 60.57
C THR A 24 -15.74 -58.35 60.07
N ILE A 25 -14.98 -59.45 60.06
CA ILE A 25 -13.64 -59.51 59.47
C ILE A 25 -13.68 -59.27 57.95
N GLN A 26 -14.60 -59.91 57.23
CA GLN A 26 -14.78 -59.68 55.78
C GLN A 26 -15.19 -58.23 55.47
N TYR A 27 -16.09 -57.66 56.28
CA TYR A 27 -16.54 -56.28 56.10
C TYR A 27 -15.42 -55.28 56.38
N LEU A 28 -14.61 -55.51 57.42
CA LEU A 28 -13.42 -54.70 57.71
C LEU A 28 -12.38 -54.81 56.59
N ASP A 29 -12.16 -56.01 56.04
CA ASP A 29 -11.26 -56.23 54.90
C ASP A 29 -11.74 -55.48 53.64
N VAL A 30 -13.03 -55.52 53.33
CA VAL A 30 -13.65 -54.78 52.21
C VAL A 30 -13.57 -53.26 52.41
N ILE A 31 -13.86 -52.76 53.62
CA ILE A 31 -13.73 -51.33 53.92
C ILE A 31 -12.27 -50.88 53.84
N GLN A 32 -11.35 -51.69 54.36
CA GLN A 32 -9.93 -51.38 54.34
C GLN A 32 -9.39 -51.39 52.91
N ALA A 33 -9.81 -52.34 52.07
CA ALA A 33 -9.51 -52.37 50.64
C ALA A 33 -10.06 -51.13 49.92
N HIS A 34 -11.35 -50.82 50.08
CA HIS A 34 -11.97 -49.64 49.47
C HIS A 34 -11.35 -48.32 49.96
N SER A 35 -11.00 -48.23 51.24
CA SER A 35 -10.31 -47.06 51.79
C SER A 35 -8.89 -46.93 51.26
N THR A 36 -8.22 -48.04 50.95
CA THR A 36 -6.87 -48.03 50.34
C THR A 36 -6.98 -47.61 48.87
N ASP A 37 -7.94 -48.16 48.12
CA ASP A 37 -8.20 -47.77 46.73
C ASP A 37 -8.53 -46.28 46.59
N ALA A 38 -9.38 -45.75 47.49
CA ALA A 38 -9.71 -44.32 47.51
C ALA A 38 -8.52 -43.42 47.88
N LEU A 39 -7.61 -43.90 48.73
CA LEU A 39 -6.36 -43.19 49.04
C LEU A 39 -5.41 -43.20 47.83
N ASP A 40 -5.30 -44.32 47.14
CA ASP A 40 -4.49 -44.43 45.92
C ASP A 40 -5.03 -43.53 44.79
N GLU A 41 -6.34 -43.43 44.64
CA GLU A 41 -6.99 -42.50 43.69
C GLU A 41 -6.75 -41.03 44.07
N LEU A 42 -6.86 -40.67 45.35
CA LEU A 42 -6.55 -39.32 45.82
C LEU A 42 -5.08 -38.94 45.59
N VAL A 43 -4.16 -39.87 45.82
CA VAL A 43 -2.72 -39.67 45.54
C VAL A 43 -2.48 -39.49 44.04
N ALA A 44 -3.17 -40.26 43.19
CA ALA A 44 -3.09 -40.10 41.73
C ALA A 44 -3.61 -38.73 41.28
N LEU A 45 -4.76 -38.30 41.81
CA LEU A 45 -5.34 -36.97 41.53
C LEU A 45 -4.46 -35.83 42.03
N GLU A 46 -3.82 -35.98 43.19
CA GLU A 46 -2.85 -35.00 43.72
C GLU A 46 -1.66 -34.86 42.75
N GLY A 47 -1.12 -35.97 42.25
CA GLY A 47 -0.06 -35.97 41.24
C GLY A 47 -0.48 -35.32 39.91
N GLU A 48 -1.68 -35.63 39.40
CA GLU A 48 -2.20 -34.99 38.19
C GLU A 48 -2.42 -33.48 38.36
N LEU A 49 -2.88 -33.05 39.54
CA LEU A 49 -3.13 -31.66 39.86
C LEU A 49 -1.82 -30.87 39.97
N GLU A 50 -0.77 -31.45 40.55
CA GLU A 50 0.57 -30.85 40.55
C GLU A 50 1.14 -30.71 39.14
N MET A 51 1.06 -31.76 38.32
CA MET A 51 1.50 -31.70 36.91
C MET A 51 0.72 -30.64 36.12
N THR A 52 -0.60 -30.57 36.33
CA THR A 52 -1.46 -29.58 35.67
C THR A 52 -1.10 -28.16 36.09
N ARG A 53 -0.85 -27.93 37.38
CA ARG A 53 -0.42 -26.62 37.89
C ARG A 53 0.93 -26.20 37.32
N ALA A 54 1.89 -27.11 37.25
CA ALA A 54 3.20 -26.84 36.65
C ALA A 54 3.08 -26.50 35.15
N SER A 55 2.30 -27.29 34.41
CA SER A 55 2.03 -27.05 32.99
C SER A 55 1.32 -25.71 32.76
N LEU A 56 0.31 -25.38 33.56
CA LEU A 56 -0.41 -24.11 33.47
C LEU A 56 0.52 -22.92 33.73
N SER A 57 1.38 -23.01 34.75
CA SER A 57 2.35 -21.96 35.06
C SER A 57 3.30 -21.70 33.87
N SER A 58 3.84 -22.77 33.28
CA SER A 58 4.69 -22.68 32.09
C SER A 58 3.96 -22.04 30.90
N GLN A 59 2.72 -22.46 30.65
CA GLN A 59 1.90 -21.89 29.57
C GLN A 59 1.57 -20.41 29.80
N MET A 60 1.33 -20.01 31.05
CA MET A 60 1.08 -18.61 31.40
C MET A 60 2.32 -17.73 31.18
N GLU A 61 3.51 -18.23 31.52
CA GLU A 61 4.77 -17.53 31.26
C GLU A 61 5.05 -17.41 29.76
N GLU A 62 4.87 -18.48 29.00
CA GLU A 62 4.99 -18.44 27.53
C GLU A 62 3.97 -17.48 26.90
N ALA A 63 2.71 -17.49 27.36
CA ALA A 63 1.68 -16.61 26.84
C ALA A 63 2.01 -15.13 27.11
N ARG A 64 2.55 -14.82 28.30
CA ARG A 64 3.02 -13.47 28.63
C ARG A 64 4.20 -13.06 27.76
N ALA A 65 5.21 -13.92 27.60
CA ALA A 65 6.34 -13.65 26.73
C ALA A 65 5.89 -13.38 25.28
N ARG A 66 4.97 -14.19 24.74
CA ARG A 66 4.39 -13.97 23.41
C ARG A 66 3.58 -12.69 23.33
N GLN A 67 2.86 -12.31 24.38
CA GLN A 67 2.14 -11.05 24.43
C GLN A 67 3.11 -9.86 24.38
N ASP A 68 4.16 -9.87 25.19
CA ASP A 68 5.18 -8.82 25.21
C ASP A 68 5.89 -8.70 23.85
N GLU A 69 6.23 -9.84 23.24
CA GLU A 69 6.79 -9.90 21.87
C GLU A 69 5.82 -9.32 20.83
N ALA A 70 4.53 -9.66 20.89
CA ALA A 70 3.52 -9.15 19.97
C ALA A 70 3.30 -7.64 20.15
N GLU A 71 3.28 -7.15 21.39
CA GLU A 71 3.19 -5.72 21.70
C GLU A 71 4.40 -4.95 21.17
N ALA A 72 5.61 -5.50 21.35
CA ALA A 72 6.84 -4.91 20.81
C ALA A 72 6.81 -4.87 19.26
N ALA A 73 6.40 -5.97 18.61
CA ALA A 73 6.30 -6.03 17.15
C ALA A 73 5.25 -5.06 16.59
N LEU A 74 4.10 -4.90 17.26
CA LEU A 74 3.09 -3.91 16.89
C LEU A 74 3.60 -2.47 17.06
N ALA A 75 4.33 -2.19 18.13
CA ALA A 75 4.94 -0.88 18.35
C ALA A 75 5.97 -0.54 17.25
N GLU A 76 6.82 -1.50 16.87
CA GLU A 76 7.79 -1.35 15.78
C GLU A 76 7.10 -1.12 14.43
N ALA A 77 6.08 -1.92 14.11
CA ALA A 77 5.32 -1.77 12.87
C ALA A 77 4.61 -0.40 12.78
N ASN A 78 4.05 0.09 13.89
CA ASN A 78 3.43 1.40 13.96
C ASN A 78 4.47 2.53 13.81
N ALA A 79 5.65 2.40 14.43
CA ALA A 79 6.74 3.36 14.28
C ALA A 79 7.25 3.41 12.84
N ALA A 80 7.47 2.25 12.21
CA ALA A 80 7.88 2.17 10.81
C ALA A 80 6.85 2.78 9.86
N ARG A 81 5.55 2.54 10.10
CA ARG A 81 4.46 3.18 9.36
C ARG A 81 4.45 4.69 9.54
N ALA A 82 4.63 5.18 10.76
CA ALA A 82 4.66 6.62 11.05
C ALA A 82 5.85 7.29 10.36
N GLU A 83 7.03 6.67 10.38
CA GLU A 83 8.21 7.17 9.68
C GLU A 83 7.98 7.20 8.16
N LEU A 84 7.43 6.13 7.58
CA LEU A 84 7.11 6.10 6.16
C LEU A 84 6.10 7.19 5.78
N GLN A 85 5.06 7.38 6.59
CA GLN A 85 4.07 8.45 6.39
C GLN A 85 4.73 9.84 6.48
N ALA A 86 5.63 10.05 7.42
CA ALA A 86 6.38 11.30 7.54
C ALA A 86 7.27 11.55 6.31
N ARG A 87 7.95 10.51 5.79
CA ARG A 87 8.76 10.61 4.56
C ARG A 87 7.91 10.94 3.34
N ILE A 88 6.76 10.28 3.17
CA ILE A 88 5.81 10.57 2.07
C ILE A 88 5.29 12.01 2.18
N ALA A 89 4.91 12.46 3.38
CA ALA A 89 4.43 13.82 3.60
C ALA A 89 5.53 14.87 3.31
N ALA A 90 6.77 14.60 3.72
CA ALA A 90 7.91 15.47 3.46
C ALA A 90 8.22 15.56 1.96
N GLN A 91 8.19 14.43 1.23
CA GLN A 91 8.37 14.41 -0.22
C GLN A 91 7.25 15.18 -0.94
N ALA A 92 5.99 14.95 -0.58
CA ALA A 92 4.85 15.66 -1.15
C ALA A 92 4.91 17.17 -0.89
N ALA A 93 5.37 17.59 0.29
CA ALA A 93 5.55 19.00 0.64
C ALA A 93 6.70 19.63 -0.16
N ALA A 94 7.82 18.92 -0.34
CA ALA A 94 8.94 19.37 -1.16
C ALA A 94 8.52 19.55 -2.63
N GLU A 95 7.86 18.54 -3.22
CA GLU A 95 7.34 18.63 -4.58
C GLU A 95 6.31 19.76 -4.73
N ALA A 96 5.43 19.97 -3.74
CA ALA A 96 4.50 21.10 -3.75
C ALA A 96 5.22 22.46 -3.74
N ALA A 97 6.28 22.61 -2.96
CA ALA A 97 7.09 23.82 -2.91
C ALA A 97 7.82 24.07 -4.25
N GLU A 98 8.40 23.02 -4.85
CA GLU A 98 9.03 23.11 -6.18
C GLU A 98 8.03 23.57 -7.25
N ARG A 99 6.83 22.98 -7.28
CA ARG A 99 5.76 23.39 -8.21
C ARG A 99 5.38 24.86 -8.04
N GLN A 100 5.24 25.31 -6.80
CA GLN A 100 4.92 26.72 -6.52
C GLN A 100 6.05 27.63 -6.96
N ALA A 101 7.31 27.27 -6.68
CA ALA A 101 8.47 28.06 -7.10
C ALA A 101 8.57 28.17 -8.62
N ALA A 102 8.37 27.07 -9.36
CA ALA A 102 8.36 27.06 -10.82
C ALA A 102 7.26 27.98 -11.39
N VAL A 103 6.04 27.93 -10.81
CA VAL A 103 4.94 28.83 -11.20
C VAL A 103 5.28 30.31 -10.93
N GLU A 104 5.87 30.63 -9.78
CA GLU A 104 6.30 32.01 -9.47
C GLU A 104 7.46 32.49 -10.36
N ALA A 105 8.37 31.60 -10.76
CA ALA A 105 9.42 31.90 -11.72
C ALA A 105 8.82 32.20 -13.10
N ALA A 106 7.94 31.33 -13.61
CA ALA A 106 7.30 31.49 -14.91
C ALA A 106 6.42 32.75 -15.00
N LYS A 107 5.80 33.19 -13.90
CA LYS A 107 5.05 34.46 -13.85
C LYS A 107 5.89 35.68 -14.22
N LYS A 108 7.20 35.66 -13.94
CA LYS A 108 8.10 36.78 -14.28
C LYS A 108 8.37 36.87 -15.78
N ASP A 109 8.33 35.73 -16.46
CA ASP A 109 8.59 35.60 -17.89
C ASP A 109 7.30 35.35 -18.70
N ALA A 110 6.14 35.57 -18.08
CA ALA A 110 4.85 35.33 -18.71
C ALA A 110 4.71 36.13 -20.01
N GLY A 111 4.40 35.44 -21.11
CA GLY A 111 4.30 36.06 -22.44
C GLY A 111 5.61 36.11 -23.23
N ASN A 112 6.74 35.72 -22.63
CA ASN A 112 7.97 35.42 -23.37
C ASN A 112 7.90 34.03 -24.02
N SER A 113 8.90 33.68 -24.82
CA SER A 113 9.09 32.32 -25.34
C SER A 113 10.36 31.69 -24.82
N PHE A 114 10.38 30.36 -24.79
CA PHE A 114 11.55 29.56 -24.48
C PHE A 114 11.81 28.53 -25.59
N THR A 115 13.05 28.07 -25.68
CA THR A 115 13.43 26.99 -26.60
C THR A 115 13.13 25.64 -25.94
N THR A 116 12.28 24.86 -26.58
CA THR A 116 11.94 23.48 -26.20
C THR A 116 13.07 22.50 -26.55
N GLU A 117 12.98 21.26 -26.09
CA GLU A 117 14.01 20.25 -26.37
C GLU A 117 14.08 19.90 -27.87
N SER A 118 12.94 19.94 -28.57
CA SER A 118 12.88 19.82 -30.02
C SER A 118 13.50 21.00 -30.80
N GLY A 119 13.93 22.06 -30.11
CA GLY A 119 14.49 23.27 -30.71
C GLY A 119 13.44 24.28 -31.17
N ASN A 120 12.16 24.00 -30.96
CA ASN A 120 11.06 24.92 -31.28
C ASN A 120 10.93 26.02 -30.22
N GLN A 121 10.35 27.16 -30.61
CA GLN A 121 9.95 28.21 -29.67
C GLN A 121 8.53 27.97 -29.18
N ALA A 122 8.36 27.92 -27.86
CA ALA A 122 7.06 27.81 -27.20
C ALA A 122 6.84 29.01 -26.27
N PRO A 123 5.60 29.52 -26.14
CA PRO A 123 5.30 30.56 -25.17
C PRO A 123 5.42 30.01 -23.74
N VAL A 124 5.91 30.84 -22.83
CA VAL A 124 5.85 30.56 -21.39
C VAL A 124 4.41 30.75 -20.93
N GLU A 125 3.74 29.66 -20.58
CA GLU A 125 2.37 29.71 -20.06
C GLU A 125 2.33 29.51 -18.54
N VAL A 126 1.49 30.30 -17.88
CA VAL A 126 1.29 30.24 -16.44
C VAL A 126 0.00 29.47 -16.14
N PRO A 127 0.06 28.37 -15.37
CA PRO A 127 -1.12 27.60 -15.02
C PRO A 127 -1.98 28.36 -14.01
N SER A 128 -3.29 28.10 -14.04
CA SER A 128 -4.28 28.70 -13.12
C SER A 128 -4.20 28.16 -11.69
N SER A 129 -3.63 26.96 -11.53
CA SER A 129 -3.42 26.25 -10.26
C SER A 129 -2.04 25.57 -10.25
N PRO A 130 -1.39 25.36 -9.09
CA PRO A 130 -0.12 24.63 -9.01
C PRO A 130 -0.26 23.12 -9.22
N ASN A 131 -1.45 22.61 -9.55
CA ASN A 131 -1.67 21.22 -9.93
C ASN A 131 -2.76 21.10 -11.01
N ALA A 132 -2.74 20.01 -11.77
CA ALA A 132 -3.76 19.73 -12.80
C ALA A 132 -5.04 19.10 -12.21
N GLY A 133 -5.10 18.83 -10.90
CA GLY A 133 -6.13 18.00 -10.29
C GLY A 133 -5.89 16.50 -10.47
N ALA A 134 -6.48 15.69 -9.59
CA ALA A 134 -6.31 14.24 -9.60
C ALA A 134 -7.14 13.58 -10.71
N ILE A 135 -6.63 12.46 -11.23
CA ILE A 135 -7.34 11.57 -12.15
C ILE A 135 -8.13 10.56 -11.34
N ASP A 136 -9.41 10.39 -11.68
CA ASP A 136 -10.22 9.31 -11.12
C ASP A 136 -9.93 8.01 -11.88
N TRP A 137 -9.21 7.10 -11.22
CA TRP A 137 -8.91 5.76 -11.72
C TRP A 137 -9.92 4.71 -11.24
N ASN A 138 -10.89 5.09 -10.40
CA ASN A 138 -11.91 4.19 -9.85
C ASN A 138 -13.17 4.15 -10.72
N VAL A 139 -12.97 4.16 -12.03
CA VAL A 139 -14.00 4.02 -13.06
C VAL A 139 -13.62 2.84 -13.96
N ASP A 140 -14.59 2.27 -14.66
CA ASP A 140 -14.28 1.23 -15.64
C ASP A 140 -13.52 1.80 -16.85
N ARG A 141 -12.81 0.92 -17.56
CA ARG A 141 -11.97 1.27 -18.70
C ARG A 141 -12.74 2.03 -19.78
N GLU A 142 -13.97 1.64 -20.08
CA GLU A 142 -14.76 2.24 -21.16
C GLU A 142 -15.20 3.66 -20.78
N THR A 143 -15.65 3.87 -19.54
CA THR A 143 -15.96 5.19 -18.99
C THR A 143 -14.73 6.09 -18.96
N PHE A 144 -13.57 5.57 -18.55
CA PHE A 144 -12.31 6.32 -18.59
C PHE A 144 -11.98 6.77 -20.01
N ILE A 145 -11.94 5.82 -20.95
CA ILE A 145 -11.54 6.10 -22.33
C ILE A 145 -12.50 7.08 -22.98
N SER A 146 -13.80 6.87 -22.88
CA SER A 146 -14.80 7.76 -23.48
C SER A 146 -14.71 9.20 -22.93
N THR A 147 -14.54 9.35 -21.62
CA THR A 147 -14.38 10.66 -20.96
C THR A 147 -13.14 11.40 -21.47
N TRP A 148 -11.99 10.73 -21.49
CA TRP A 148 -10.74 11.35 -21.90
C TRP A 148 -10.62 11.53 -23.41
N THR A 149 -11.20 10.63 -24.19
CA THR A 149 -11.32 10.78 -25.65
C THR A 149 -11.96 12.11 -26.00
N ALA A 150 -13.16 12.38 -25.45
CA ALA A 150 -13.90 13.60 -25.76
C ALA A 150 -13.13 14.88 -25.36
N ARG A 151 -12.48 14.88 -24.20
CA ARG A 151 -11.70 16.02 -23.70
C ARG A 151 -10.45 16.27 -24.55
N ILE A 152 -9.71 15.22 -24.86
CA ILE A 152 -8.48 15.31 -25.65
C ILE A 152 -8.81 15.68 -27.10
N ASP A 153 -9.86 15.12 -27.70
CA ASP A 153 -10.27 15.48 -29.07
C ASP A 153 -10.70 16.95 -29.16
N ALA A 154 -11.44 17.46 -28.17
CA ALA A 154 -11.79 18.87 -28.10
C ALA A 154 -10.55 19.76 -28.02
N TYR A 155 -9.56 19.36 -27.24
CA TYR A 155 -8.29 20.07 -27.09
C TYR A 155 -7.42 20.03 -28.36
N LEU A 156 -7.37 18.90 -29.06
CA LEU A 156 -6.56 18.69 -30.26
C LEU A 156 -7.24 19.16 -31.56
N ALA A 157 -8.47 19.65 -31.49
CA ALA A 157 -9.27 20.02 -32.66
C ALA A 157 -8.52 21.02 -33.57
N GLY A 158 -8.45 20.69 -34.87
CA GLY A 158 -7.78 21.55 -35.87
C GLY A 158 -6.25 21.43 -35.92
N SER A 159 -5.67 20.52 -35.14
CA SER A 159 -4.25 20.16 -35.20
C SER A 159 -3.99 18.92 -36.09
N PRO A 160 -2.73 18.66 -36.46
CA PRO A 160 -2.32 17.38 -37.04
C PRO A 160 -2.65 16.13 -36.20
N LEU A 161 -2.79 16.28 -34.88
CA LEU A 161 -3.20 15.21 -33.96
C LEU A 161 -4.73 15.15 -33.72
N SER A 162 -5.53 15.93 -34.46
CA SER A 162 -6.99 15.93 -34.31
C SER A 162 -7.58 14.53 -34.52
N GLY A 163 -8.46 14.09 -33.63
CA GLY A 163 -9.10 12.76 -33.67
C GLY A 163 -8.29 11.65 -32.99
N GLN A 164 -7.13 11.96 -32.41
CA GLN A 164 -6.31 10.99 -31.69
C GLN A 164 -6.66 10.85 -30.19
N GLY A 165 -7.74 11.50 -29.72
CA GLY A 165 -8.13 11.48 -28.31
C GLY A 165 -8.33 10.07 -27.77
N HIS A 166 -8.95 9.19 -28.56
CA HIS A 166 -9.11 7.78 -28.19
C HIS A 166 -7.78 7.07 -28.00
N THR A 167 -6.86 7.24 -28.96
CA THR A 167 -5.52 6.62 -28.91
C THR A 167 -4.75 7.05 -27.67
N PHE A 168 -4.77 8.35 -27.34
CA PHE A 168 -4.15 8.86 -26.12
C PHE A 168 -4.79 8.28 -24.86
N ALA A 169 -6.12 8.25 -24.79
CA ALA A 169 -6.85 7.75 -23.64
C ALA A 169 -6.61 6.25 -23.41
N GLU A 170 -6.57 5.45 -24.48
CA GLU A 170 -6.24 4.02 -24.39
C GLU A 170 -4.82 3.77 -23.93
N ALA A 171 -3.84 4.45 -24.51
CA ALA A 171 -2.45 4.30 -24.11
C ALA A 171 -2.23 4.76 -22.65
N ALA A 172 -2.90 5.85 -22.25
CA ALA A 172 -2.85 6.36 -20.88
C ALA A 172 -3.42 5.35 -19.87
N TRP A 173 -4.55 4.72 -20.21
CA TRP A 173 -5.12 3.65 -19.39
C TRP A 173 -4.16 2.45 -19.28
N GLU A 174 -3.63 1.98 -20.40
CA GLU A 174 -2.76 0.79 -20.45
C GLU A 174 -1.48 0.97 -19.62
N TYR A 175 -0.88 2.16 -19.67
CA TYR A 175 0.39 2.43 -19.00
C TYR A 175 0.27 3.19 -17.67
N GLY A 176 -0.96 3.48 -17.21
CA GLY A 176 -1.18 4.22 -15.95
C GLY A 176 -0.64 5.65 -15.97
N VAL A 177 -0.71 6.33 -17.12
CA VAL A 177 -0.20 7.69 -17.31
C VAL A 177 -1.35 8.68 -17.22
N ASP A 178 -1.11 9.88 -16.68
CA ASP A 178 -2.10 10.97 -16.74
C ASP A 178 -2.47 11.24 -18.22
N PRO A 179 -3.74 11.06 -18.61
CA PRO A 179 -4.17 11.13 -20.01
C PRO A 179 -3.94 12.51 -20.64
N ARG A 180 -3.74 13.56 -19.83
CA ARG A 180 -3.47 14.93 -20.29
C ARG A 180 -2.00 15.16 -20.58
N PHE A 181 -1.10 14.37 -20.00
CA PHE A 181 0.33 14.66 -19.98
C PHE A 181 0.96 14.59 -21.37
N SER A 182 0.77 13.48 -22.09
CA SER A 182 1.32 13.30 -23.44
C SER A 182 0.75 14.30 -24.47
N PRO A 183 -0.59 14.55 -24.54
CA PRO A 183 -1.14 15.61 -25.39
C PRO A 183 -0.60 17.01 -25.06
N ALA A 184 -0.47 17.35 -23.77
CA ALA A 184 0.06 18.65 -23.35
C ALA A 184 1.52 18.85 -23.79
N ILE A 185 2.38 17.84 -23.60
CA ILE A 185 3.77 17.91 -24.10
C ILE A 185 3.78 18.10 -25.62
N SER A 186 2.93 17.39 -26.37
CA SER A 186 2.88 17.55 -27.85
C SER A 186 2.56 18.99 -28.27
N THR A 187 1.80 19.71 -27.46
CA THR A 187 1.47 21.12 -27.69
C THR A 187 2.67 22.01 -27.46
N VAL A 188 3.32 21.84 -26.31
CA VAL A 188 4.50 22.61 -25.92
C VAL A 188 5.64 22.37 -26.91
N GLU A 189 5.89 21.12 -27.29
CA GLU A 189 7.04 20.76 -28.12
C GLU A 189 6.85 21.07 -29.61
N SER A 190 5.66 20.90 -30.17
CA SER A 190 5.48 21.00 -31.64
C SER A 190 4.19 21.69 -32.07
N SER A 191 3.50 22.39 -31.18
CA SER A 191 2.17 22.93 -31.45
C SER A 191 1.23 21.84 -31.94
N THR A 192 1.12 20.74 -31.19
CA THR A 192 0.24 19.59 -31.47
C THR A 192 0.56 18.90 -32.80
N GLY A 193 1.85 18.71 -33.08
CA GLY A 193 2.35 18.03 -34.27
C GLY A 193 2.49 18.90 -35.52
N ARG A 194 2.31 20.23 -35.40
CA ARG A 194 2.41 21.17 -36.52
C ARG A 194 3.86 21.46 -36.91
N TYR A 195 4.77 21.44 -35.94
CA TYR A 195 6.20 21.70 -36.12
C TYR A 195 7.03 20.53 -35.57
N CYS A 196 6.85 19.35 -36.15
CA CYS A 196 7.67 18.19 -35.76
C CYS A 196 9.07 18.28 -36.35
N PHE A 197 10.08 17.92 -35.55
CA PHE A 197 11.45 17.85 -36.05
C PHE A 197 11.71 16.59 -36.92
N LEU A 198 10.95 15.51 -36.68
CA LEU A 198 10.93 14.28 -37.48
C LEU A 198 9.48 13.81 -37.74
N PRO A 199 9.25 12.99 -38.78
CA PRO A 199 7.91 12.47 -39.08
C PRO A 199 7.24 11.79 -37.88
N HIS A 200 6.00 12.21 -37.61
CA HIS A 200 5.18 11.77 -36.47
C HIS A 200 5.81 11.93 -35.08
N ASN A 201 6.82 12.80 -34.92
CA ASN A 201 7.44 13.09 -33.62
C ASN A 201 6.97 14.44 -33.07
N ALA A 202 5.81 14.45 -32.41
CA ALA A 202 5.22 15.66 -31.84
C ALA A 202 5.86 16.11 -30.51
N TRP A 203 6.75 15.30 -29.92
CA TRP A 203 7.30 15.54 -28.57
C TRP A 203 8.79 15.88 -28.57
N GLY A 204 9.44 15.90 -29.74
CA GLY A 204 10.90 16.04 -29.80
C GLY A 204 11.63 14.85 -29.18
N TRP A 205 10.97 13.70 -29.06
CA TRP A 205 11.46 12.61 -28.23
C TRP A 205 12.40 11.72 -29.01
N GLY A 206 13.67 11.69 -28.59
CA GLY A 206 14.73 10.92 -29.22
C GLY A 206 15.01 11.35 -30.67
N ASN A 207 15.97 10.67 -31.32
CA ASN A 207 16.26 10.87 -32.74
C ASN A 207 15.48 9.88 -33.62
N VAL A 208 14.16 9.82 -33.43
CA VAL A 208 13.29 8.79 -34.03
C VAL A 208 12.09 9.39 -34.75
N SER A 209 11.59 8.64 -35.73
CA SER A 209 10.37 8.90 -36.50
C SER A 209 9.48 7.66 -36.46
N TRP A 210 8.18 7.85 -36.61
CA TRP A 210 7.20 6.75 -36.63
C TRP A 210 6.42 6.71 -37.94
N GLY A 211 5.82 5.56 -38.22
CA GLY A 211 4.99 5.34 -39.40
C GLY A 211 3.63 6.04 -39.31
N SER A 212 3.11 6.23 -38.10
CA SER A 212 1.83 6.91 -37.86
C SER A 212 1.78 7.60 -36.50
N TRP A 213 0.75 8.44 -36.29
CA TRP A 213 0.52 9.08 -34.99
C TRP A 213 0.21 8.06 -33.91
N GLU A 214 -0.54 7.01 -34.21
CA GLU A 214 -0.92 5.99 -33.25
C GLU A 214 0.31 5.27 -32.70
N GLU A 215 1.21 4.82 -33.58
CA GLU A 215 2.47 4.19 -33.18
C GLU A 215 3.29 5.13 -32.28
N ALA A 216 3.38 6.40 -32.67
CA ALA A 216 4.13 7.41 -31.92
C ALA A 216 3.53 7.70 -30.54
N ILE A 217 2.20 7.81 -30.45
CA ILE A 217 1.47 8.05 -29.19
C ILE A 217 1.72 6.88 -28.23
N TRP A 218 1.50 5.65 -28.69
CA TRP A 218 1.72 4.45 -27.87
C TRP A 218 3.16 4.38 -27.36
N ALA A 219 4.14 4.62 -28.22
CA ALA A 219 5.55 4.64 -27.83
C ALA A 219 5.84 5.74 -26.81
N HIS A 220 5.37 6.96 -27.04
CA HIS A 220 5.63 8.09 -26.15
C HIS A 220 4.99 7.89 -24.76
N VAL A 221 3.74 7.44 -24.70
CA VAL A 221 3.07 7.19 -23.41
C VAL A 221 3.79 6.07 -22.63
N ALA A 222 4.21 4.99 -23.30
CA ALA A 222 5.02 3.94 -22.66
C ALA A 222 6.35 4.50 -22.11
N GLY A 223 6.98 5.40 -22.86
CA GLY A 223 8.18 6.13 -22.45
C GLY A 223 7.97 6.99 -21.21
N LEU A 224 6.83 7.69 -21.12
CA LEU A 224 6.47 8.49 -19.95
C LEU A 224 6.24 7.63 -18.71
N ALA A 225 5.59 6.48 -18.84
CA ALA A 225 5.40 5.55 -17.73
C ALA A 225 6.74 5.04 -17.19
N SER A 226 7.59 4.52 -18.08
CA SER A 226 8.87 3.91 -17.70
C SER A 226 9.94 4.92 -17.27
N GLY A 227 10.00 6.07 -17.93
CA GLY A 227 11.07 7.05 -17.76
C GLY A 227 10.77 8.19 -16.80
N TYR A 228 9.48 8.46 -16.53
CA TYR A 228 9.01 9.65 -15.82
C TYR A 228 7.92 9.37 -14.78
N GLY A 229 7.48 8.11 -14.62
CA GLY A 229 6.46 7.73 -13.64
C GLY A 229 5.03 8.09 -14.04
N GLY A 230 4.79 8.49 -15.29
CA GLY A 230 3.45 8.70 -15.83
C GLY A 230 2.71 9.96 -15.37
N GLN A 231 3.35 10.84 -14.61
CA GLN A 231 2.75 12.09 -14.11
C GLN A 231 3.70 13.27 -14.34
N LEU A 232 3.17 14.48 -14.47
CA LEU A 232 3.98 15.69 -14.56
C LEU A 232 4.60 16.01 -13.18
N THR A 233 5.93 15.91 -13.09
CA THR A 233 6.71 16.28 -11.91
C THR A 233 7.78 17.31 -12.29
N TYR A 234 8.19 18.12 -11.33
CA TYR A 234 9.26 19.10 -11.57
C TYR A 234 10.61 18.40 -11.85
N ALA A 235 10.91 17.33 -11.12
CA ALA A 235 12.07 16.48 -11.41
C ALA A 235 12.01 15.87 -12.84
N GLY A 236 10.82 15.50 -13.31
CA GLY A 236 10.61 15.07 -14.69
C GLY A 236 10.93 16.16 -15.70
N ALA A 237 10.52 17.41 -15.45
CA ALA A 237 10.84 18.56 -16.29
C ALA A 237 12.35 18.86 -16.33
N LEU A 238 13.05 18.77 -15.20
CA LEU A 238 14.51 18.91 -15.14
C LEU A 238 15.24 17.87 -15.99
N LYS A 239 14.68 16.65 -16.07
CA LYS A 239 15.21 15.58 -16.93
C LYS A 239 14.87 15.82 -18.41
N TYR A 240 13.69 16.37 -18.70
CA TYR A 240 13.18 16.52 -20.06
C TYR A 240 13.73 17.75 -20.78
N CYS A 241 13.77 18.92 -20.13
CA CYS A 241 14.22 20.19 -20.72
C CYS A 241 15.07 21.00 -19.71
N PRO A 242 16.28 20.53 -19.34
CA PRO A 242 17.04 21.07 -18.22
C PRO A 242 17.32 22.58 -18.24
N PRO A 243 17.63 23.24 -19.39
CA PRO A 243 17.89 24.67 -19.42
C PRO A 243 16.65 25.54 -19.13
N ASN A 244 15.46 25.01 -19.41
CA ASN A 244 14.19 25.74 -19.36
C ASN A 244 13.12 24.97 -18.56
N ALA A 245 13.54 24.18 -17.56
CA ALA A 245 12.67 23.23 -16.86
C ALA A 245 11.47 23.91 -16.19
N ASP A 246 11.65 25.09 -15.61
CA ASP A 246 10.56 25.91 -15.04
C ASP A 246 9.52 26.25 -16.10
N HIS A 247 9.95 26.85 -17.22
CA HIS A 247 9.07 27.28 -18.30
C HIS A 247 8.36 26.09 -18.96
N TRP A 248 9.09 24.98 -19.17
CA TRP A 248 8.53 23.75 -19.71
C TRP A 248 7.49 23.16 -18.76
N TYR A 249 7.82 23.02 -17.47
CA TYR A 249 6.94 22.47 -16.45
C TYR A 249 5.62 23.24 -16.39
N THR A 250 5.69 24.58 -16.28
CA THR A 250 4.50 25.41 -16.14
C THR A 250 3.66 25.43 -17.41
N SER A 251 4.30 25.40 -18.58
CA SER A 251 3.59 25.37 -19.85
C SER A 251 2.89 24.04 -20.10
N VAL A 252 3.52 22.92 -19.75
CA VAL A 252 2.85 21.61 -19.80
C VAL A 252 1.70 21.56 -18.80
N LEU A 253 1.90 22.05 -17.57
CA LEU A 253 0.85 22.11 -16.55
C LEU A 253 -0.35 22.98 -17.00
N ALA A 254 -0.09 24.13 -17.62
CA ALA A 254 -1.12 25.02 -18.14
C ALA A 254 -1.95 24.33 -19.23
N ASN A 255 -1.29 23.59 -20.14
CA ASN A 255 -1.98 22.82 -21.17
C ASN A 255 -2.75 21.62 -20.61
N MET A 256 -2.22 20.93 -19.60
CA MET A 256 -2.97 19.88 -18.90
C MET A 256 -4.26 20.41 -18.27
N GLN A 257 -4.28 21.65 -17.75
CA GLN A 257 -5.48 22.26 -17.18
C GLN A 257 -6.54 22.66 -18.21
N ARG A 258 -6.17 22.76 -19.50
CA ARG A 258 -7.09 23.08 -20.59
C ARG A 258 -7.80 21.84 -21.15
N ILE A 259 -7.25 20.64 -20.89
CA ILE A 259 -7.83 19.34 -21.25
C ILE A 259 -8.78 18.90 -20.14
#